data_AF-A0A162T5Q3-F1
#
_entry.id   AF-A0A162T5Q3-F1
#
_cell.length_a   1.000
_cell.length_b   1.000
_cell.length_c   1.000
_cell.angle_alpha   90.00
_cell.angle_beta   90.00
_cell.angle_gamma   90.00
#
_symmetry.space_group_name_H-M   'P 1'
#
loop_
_entity.id
_entity.type
_entity.pdbx_description
1 polymer ?
#
loop_
_entity_poly.entity_id
_entity_poly.type
_entity_poly.pdbx_seq_one_letter_code
_entity_poly.pdbx_strand_id
1 'polypeptide(L)'
;MFGAAARFVECEALIQKSKSNRPPDVVWDVPLGWSDQFFDQAQTIITTSAATPTISKVQAIILIHNHSGNLDSKSSACWLLGGLAIRLAQGLGLNRDCEEWDIPESEKQTRKRIWWSLYVADRFHSASLGRPISIRDEDNDVGYPDAVATWKEVLDEPDDNQATLDPSTEARFPSAMCRPKQQQSNAKVGIYQLFIELIKLSEILGRILQGLYTPKAKKVGLEQGSDAIVTQLDHQLTEWRFGFPEALQKADFEDF
;
A
#
# COMPACT_ATOMS: atom_id res chain seq x y z
N MET A 1 4.40 -0.82 -9.79
CA MET A 1 3.95 0.17 -10.81
C MET A 1 3.09 -0.45 -11.90
N PHE A 2 3.50 -1.52 -12.60
CA PHE A 2 2.69 -2.14 -13.67
C PHE A 2 1.26 -2.53 -13.28
N GLY A 3 1.03 -2.97 -12.04
CA GLY A 3 -0.29 -3.38 -11.59
C GLY A 3 -1.32 -2.25 -11.51
N ALA A 4 -0.91 -1.09 -11.01
CA ALA A 4 -1.77 0.09 -10.95
C ALA A 4 -1.98 0.69 -12.36
N ALA A 5 -0.93 0.68 -13.19
CA ALA A 5 -1.01 1.13 -14.59
C ALA A 5 -1.92 0.23 -15.44
N ALA A 6 -1.83 -1.09 -15.30
CA ALA A 6 -2.67 -2.03 -16.05
C ALA A 6 -4.15 -1.91 -15.68
N ARG A 7 -4.46 -1.75 -14.38
CA ARG A 7 -5.83 -1.49 -13.92
C ARG A 7 -6.34 -0.13 -14.37
N PHE A 8 -5.50 0.92 -14.35
CA PHE A 8 -5.86 2.23 -14.87
C PHE A 8 -6.20 2.17 -16.36
N VAL A 9 -5.39 1.46 -17.17
CA VAL A 9 -5.65 1.24 -18.61
C VAL A 9 -6.96 0.46 -18.83
N GLU A 10 -7.25 -0.57 -18.04
CA GLU A 10 -8.51 -1.32 -18.15
C GLU A 10 -9.73 -0.51 -17.68
N CYS A 11 -9.60 0.27 -16.61
CA CYS A 11 -10.63 1.20 -16.16
C CYS A 11 -10.89 2.28 -17.22
N GLU A 12 -9.85 2.86 -17.83
CA GLU A 12 -9.99 3.76 -18.97
C GLU A 12 -10.68 3.07 -20.15
N ALA A 13 -10.30 1.84 -20.53
CA ALA A 13 -10.92 1.09 -21.62
C ALA A 13 -12.43 0.81 -21.38
N LEU A 14 -12.83 0.62 -20.12
CA LEU A 14 -14.25 0.48 -19.75
C LEU A 14 -15.00 1.82 -19.81
N ILE A 15 -14.35 2.94 -19.47
CA ILE A 15 -14.90 4.31 -19.55
C ILE A 15 -14.94 4.81 -21.01
N GLN A 16 -13.99 4.38 -21.86
CA GLN A 16 -13.78 4.74 -23.27
C GLN A 16 -14.98 4.47 -24.18
N LYS A 17 -15.90 3.57 -23.79
CA LYS A 17 -17.19 3.41 -24.52
C LYS A 17 -18.06 4.68 -24.50
N SER A 18 -17.75 5.70 -23.70
CA SER A 18 -18.59 6.90 -23.54
C SER A 18 -18.09 8.21 -24.17
N LYS A 19 -16.81 8.34 -24.59
CA LYS A 19 -16.29 9.61 -25.16
C LYS A 19 -15.35 9.39 -26.35
N SER A 20 -15.85 9.70 -27.54
CA SER A 20 -15.13 9.70 -28.83
C SER A 20 -14.28 10.99 -28.98
N ASN A 21 -13.17 10.89 -29.71
CA ASN A 21 -12.10 11.88 -30.00
C ASN A 21 -10.98 12.07 -28.96
N ARG A 22 -10.10 11.05 -28.83
CA ARG A 22 -8.71 11.24 -28.38
C ARG A 22 -7.73 10.80 -29.49
N PRO A 23 -6.54 11.42 -29.57
CA PRO A 23 -5.55 11.08 -30.59
C PRO A 23 -4.95 9.68 -30.32
N PRO A 24 -4.52 8.96 -31.38
CA PRO A 24 -4.22 7.52 -31.35
C PRO A 24 -2.97 7.16 -30.53
N ASP A 25 -2.09 8.11 -30.26
CA ASP A 25 -0.90 8.00 -29.40
C ASP A 25 -1.24 7.90 -27.90
N VAL A 26 -2.49 8.18 -27.52
CA VAL A 26 -3.00 8.09 -26.14
C VAL A 26 -3.84 6.83 -25.91
N VAL A 27 -4.14 6.08 -26.97
CA VAL A 27 -4.99 4.87 -26.91
C VAL A 27 -4.10 3.64 -26.77
N TRP A 28 -4.09 3.05 -25.59
CA TRP A 28 -3.43 1.77 -25.33
C TRP A 28 -4.26 0.63 -25.93
N ASP A 29 -3.79 0.00 -27.01
CA ASP A 29 -4.43 -1.17 -27.61
C ASP A 29 -4.12 -2.45 -26.80
N VAL A 30 -4.66 -2.50 -25.58
CA VAL A 30 -4.49 -3.63 -24.66
C VAL A 30 -5.83 -4.36 -24.51
N PRO A 31 -5.94 -5.64 -24.89
CA PRO A 31 -7.18 -6.38 -24.76
C PRO A 31 -7.63 -6.50 -23.28
N LEU A 32 -8.94 -6.42 -23.05
CA LEU A 32 -9.54 -6.63 -21.71
C LEU A 32 -9.06 -7.96 -21.09
N GLY A 33 -8.64 -7.93 -19.84
CA GLY A 33 -8.18 -9.11 -19.09
C GLY A 33 -6.68 -9.42 -19.27
N TRP A 34 -5.92 -8.55 -19.96
CA TRP A 34 -4.46 -8.67 -20.02
C TRP A 34 -3.80 -8.42 -18.66
N SER A 35 -4.37 -7.55 -17.82
CA SER A 35 -3.83 -7.31 -16.48
C SER A 35 -3.83 -8.61 -15.67
N ASP A 36 -4.95 -9.34 -15.70
CA ASP A 36 -5.12 -10.63 -15.02
C ASP A 36 -4.06 -11.65 -15.47
N GLN A 37 -3.73 -11.71 -16.76
CA GLN A 37 -2.69 -12.62 -17.26
C GLN A 37 -1.31 -12.31 -16.68
N PHE A 38 -0.93 -11.04 -16.58
CA PHE A 38 0.35 -10.64 -15.97
C PHE A 38 0.38 -10.98 -14.48
N PHE A 39 -0.71 -10.74 -13.77
CA PHE A 39 -0.80 -11.05 -12.35
C PHE A 39 -0.78 -12.55 -12.07
N ASP A 40 -1.47 -13.35 -12.89
CA ASP A 40 -1.48 -14.82 -12.79
C ASP A 40 -0.07 -15.40 -13.06
N GLN A 41 0.65 -14.85 -14.05
CA GLN A 41 2.05 -15.22 -14.32
C GLN A 41 2.98 -14.81 -13.16
N ALA A 42 2.86 -13.59 -12.66
CA ALA A 42 3.65 -13.11 -11.53
C ALA A 42 3.42 -13.96 -10.28
N GLN A 43 2.16 -14.31 -10.00
CA GLN A 43 1.80 -15.22 -8.91
C GLN A 43 2.47 -16.58 -9.08
N THR A 44 2.47 -17.16 -10.29
CA THR A 44 3.12 -18.44 -10.59
C THR A 44 4.63 -18.42 -10.32
N ILE A 45 5.31 -17.35 -10.73
CA ILE A 45 6.76 -17.17 -10.51
C ILE A 45 7.07 -17.08 -9.00
N ILE A 46 6.24 -16.34 -8.27
CA ILE A 46 6.41 -16.15 -6.83
C ILE A 46 6.19 -17.46 -6.07
N THR A 47 5.12 -18.20 -6.38
CA THR A 47 4.82 -19.47 -5.71
C THR A 47 5.83 -20.55 -6.02
N THR A 48 6.37 -20.59 -7.24
CA THR A 48 7.44 -21.53 -7.63
C THR A 48 8.73 -21.31 -6.84
N SER A 49 9.02 -20.08 -6.42
CA SER A 49 10.23 -19.71 -5.69
C SER A 49 9.96 -19.33 -4.23
N ALA A 50 8.94 -19.89 -3.59
CA ALA A 50 8.44 -19.41 -2.29
C ALA A 50 9.48 -19.34 -1.16
N ALA A 51 10.52 -20.18 -1.17
CA ALA A 51 11.49 -20.30 -0.07
C ALA A 51 12.58 -19.20 -0.04
N THR A 52 12.75 -18.40 -1.09
CA THR A 52 13.80 -17.36 -1.14
C THR A 52 13.23 -15.97 -0.85
N PRO A 53 13.42 -15.41 0.34
CA PRO A 53 12.91 -14.08 0.66
C PRO A 53 13.75 -13.01 -0.03
N THR A 54 13.08 -12.11 -0.75
CA THR A 54 13.69 -10.90 -1.31
C THR A 54 12.72 -9.73 -1.17
N ILE A 55 13.26 -8.51 -1.03
CA ILE A 55 12.46 -7.27 -0.94
C ILE A 55 11.52 -7.16 -2.15
N SER A 56 12.04 -7.38 -3.36
CA SER A 56 11.25 -7.30 -4.59
C SER A 56 10.11 -8.31 -4.64
N LYS A 57 10.28 -9.50 -4.05
CA LYS A 57 9.22 -10.50 -3.96
C LYS A 57 8.10 -10.03 -3.04
N VAL A 58 8.44 -9.47 -1.87
CA VAL A 58 7.44 -8.89 -0.96
C VAL A 58 6.67 -7.76 -1.65
N GLN A 59 7.37 -6.83 -2.32
CA GLN A 59 6.76 -5.75 -3.08
C GLN A 59 5.83 -6.28 -4.20
N ALA A 60 6.26 -7.31 -4.93
CA ALA A 60 5.45 -7.93 -5.98
C ALA A 60 4.17 -8.55 -5.43
N ILE A 61 4.24 -9.23 -4.28
CA ILE A 61 3.05 -9.81 -3.63
C ILE A 61 2.08 -8.72 -3.18
N ILE A 62 2.57 -7.60 -2.61
CA ILE A 62 1.71 -6.46 -2.24
C ILE A 62 0.96 -5.91 -3.47
N LEU A 63 1.64 -5.80 -4.61
CA LEU A 63 1.02 -5.35 -5.86
C LEU A 63 -0.04 -6.34 -6.38
N ILE A 64 0.23 -7.65 -6.34
CA ILE A 64 -0.74 -8.70 -6.70
C ILE A 64 -1.96 -8.67 -5.76
N HIS A 65 -1.71 -8.45 -4.46
CA HIS A 65 -2.75 -8.38 -3.44
C HIS A 65 -3.71 -7.22 -3.71
N ASN A 66 -3.19 -6.03 -4.04
CA ASN A 66 -4.00 -4.85 -4.40
C ASN A 66 -4.80 -5.04 -5.70
N HIS A 67 -4.30 -5.81 -6.65
CA HIS A 67 -5.04 -6.12 -7.89
C HIS A 67 -6.26 -7.00 -7.64
N SER A 68 -6.08 -8.00 -6.79
CA SER A 68 -7.05 -9.09 -6.56
C SER A 68 -8.30 -8.66 -5.76
N GLY A 69 -8.61 -7.37 -5.70
CA GLY A 69 -9.73 -6.78 -4.95
C GLY A 69 -11.14 -7.20 -5.38
N ASN A 70 -11.28 -8.15 -6.31
CA ASN A 70 -12.56 -8.79 -6.60
C ASN A 70 -12.79 -9.90 -5.57
N LEU A 71 -13.75 -9.65 -4.68
CA LEU A 71 -14.04 -10.41 -3.45
C LEU A 71 -14.47 -11.88 -3.68
N ASP A 72 -14.78 -12.28 -4.92
CA ASP A 72 -15.30 -13.62 -5.20
C ASP A 72 -14.22 -14.59 -5.73
N SER A 73 -14.16 -15.76 -5.10
CA SER A 73 -13.28 -16.91 -5.36
C SER A 73 -11.76 -16.74 -5.15
N LYS A 74 -11.16 -15.58 -5.45
CA LYS A 74 -9.70 -15.33 -5.27
C LYS A 74 -9.33 -14.92 -3.82
N SER A 75 -10.32 -14.63 -2.98
CA SER A 75 -10.17 -14.19 -1.58
C SER A 75 -9.23 -15.09 -0.75
N SER A 76 -9.38 -16.42 -0.80
CA SER A 76 -8.53 -17.33 -0.02
C SER A 76 -7.09 -17.38 -0.51
N ALA A 77 -6.86 -17.41 -1.83
CA ALA A 77 -5.51 -17.41 -2.39
C ALA A 77 -4.79 -16.09 -2.11
N CYS A 78 -5.51 -14.98 -2.22
CA CYS A 78 -5.03 -13.64 -1.90
C CYS A 78 -4.64 -13.51 -0.42
N TRP A 79 -5.45 -14.06 0.49
CA TRP A 79 -5.14 -14.12 1.91
C TRP A 79 -3.88 -14.96 2.20
N LEU A 80 -3.76 -16.14 1.58
CA LEU A 80 -2.58 -17.01 1.72
C LEU A 80 -1.30 -16.32 1.21
N LEU A 81 -1.40 -15.61 0.07
CA LEU A 81 -0.30 -14.80 -0.45
C LEU A 81 0.07 -13.66 0.49
N GLY A 82 -0.91 -12.97 1.08
CA GLY A 82 -0.68 -11.97 2.12
C GLY A 82 0.11 -12.55 3.30
N GLY A 83 -0.33 -13.72 3.81
CA GLY A 83 0.40 -14.45 4.85
C GLY A 83 1.82 -14.83 4.45
N LEU A 84 2.04 -15.28 3.22
CA LEU A 84 3.38 -15.56 2.68
C LEU A 84 4.24 -14.29 2.67
N ALA A 85 3.73 -13.16 2.18
CA ALA A 85 4.47 -11.90 2.15
C ALA A 85 4.89 -11.45 3.54
N ILE A 86 4.02 -11.59 4.53
CA ILE A 86 4.31 -11.26 5.93
C ILE A 86 5.44 -12.15 6.47
N ARG A 87 5.41 -13.46 6.20
CA ARG A 87 6.48 -14.38 6.62
C ARG A 87 7.81 -14.10 5.92
N LEU A 88 7.79 -13.77 4.62
CA LEU A 88 8.99 -13.37 3.90
C LEU A 88 9.56 -12.06 4.44
N ALA A 89 8.71 -11.07 4.73
CA ALA A 89 9.11 -9.80 5.33
C ALA A 89 9.72 -9.97 6.73
N GLN A 90 9.12 -10.82 7.56
CA GLN A 90 9.70 -11.20 8.86
C GLN A 90 11.05 -11.90 8.70
N GLY A 91 11.18 -12.81 7.73
CA GLY A 91 12.46 -13.47 7.43
C GLY A 91 13.57 -12.52 6.97
N LEU A 92 13.21 -11.38 6.39
CA LEU A 92 14.13 -10.29 6.00
C LEU A 92 14.39 -9.29 7.14
N GLY A 93 13.74 -9.45 8.29
CA GLY A 93 13.82 -8.51 9.42
C GLY A 93 13.10 -7.19 9.17
N LEU A 94 12.13 -7.11 8.25
CA LEU A 94 11.41 -5.85 7.97
C LEU A 94 10.51 -5.40 9.12
N ASN A 95 10.20 -6.30 10.05
CA ASN A 95 9.44 -6.00 11.28
C ASN A 95 10.32 -5.45 12.42
N ARG A 96 11.61 -5.24 12.16
CA ARG A 96 12.57 -4.76 13.15
C ARG A 96 12.95 -3.32 12.86
N ASP A 97 13.13 -2.54 13.90
CA ASP A 97 13.69 -1.21 13.78
C ASP A 97 15.09 -1.26 13.14
N CYS A 98 15.29 -0.42 12.13
CA CYS A 98 16.50 -0.35 11.33
C CYS A 98 17.20 1.02 11.43
N GLU A 99 16.77 1.90 12.34
CA GLU A 99 17.39 3.22 12.53
C GLU A 99 18.89 3.15 12.81
N GLU A 100 19.31 2.21 13.66
CA GLU A 100 20.72 2.06 14.05
C GLU A 100 21.52 1.16 13.09
N TRP A 101 20.92 0.69 11.99
CA TRP A 101 21.61 -0.17 11.04
C TRP A 101 22.53 0.64 10.12
N ASP A 102 23.68 0.06 9.78
CA ASP A 102 24.64 0.61 8.81
C ASP A 102 24.18 0.35 7.37
N ILE A 103 23.06 0.96 6.99
CA ILE A 103 22.48 0.92 5.65
C ILE A 103 22.05 2.33 5.22
N PRO A 104 21.94 2.60 3.90
CA PRO A 104 21.48 3.89 3.41
C PRO A 104 20.08 4.26 3.93
N GLU A 105 19.86 5.54 4.18
CA GLU A 105 18.56 6.05 4.66
C GLU A 105 17.42 5.69 3.70
N SER A 106 17.65 5.76 2.39
CA SER A 106 16.68 5.36 1.38
C SER A 106 16.27 3.88 1.50
N GLU A 107 17.19 3.02 1.94
CA GLU A 107 16.90 1.61 2.20
C GLU A 107 16.06 1.46 3.48
N LYS A 108 16.41 2.16 4.57
CA LYS A 108 15.61 2.17 5.82
C LYS A 108 14.17 2.58 5.56
N GLN A 109 13.98 3.69 4.86
CA GLN A 109 12.66 4.21 4.51
C GLN A 109 11.89 3.24 3.61
N THR A 110 12.57 2.56 2.67
CA THR A 110 11.95 1.52 1.84
C THR A 110 11.50 0.32 2.67
N ARG A 111 12.33 -0.15 3.62
CA ARG A 111 11.99 -1.25 4.54
C ARG A 111 10.77 -0.91 5.39
N LYS A 112 10.74 0.29 5.99
CA LYS A 112 9.59 0.80 6.77
C LYS A 112 8.31 0.84 5.93
N ARG A 113 8.37 1.42 4.73
CA ARG A 113 7.19 1.53 3.85
C ARG A 113 6.63 0.16 3.45
N ILE A 114 7.49 -0.81 3.18
CA ILE A 114 7.05 -2.18 2.84
C ILE A 114 6.36 -2.83 4.04
N TRP A 115 6.98 -2.75 5.22
CA TRP A 115 6.41 -3.32 6.44
C TRP A 115 5.03 -2.72 6.73
N TRP A 116 4.92 -1.40 6.74
CA TRP A 116 3.66 -0.73 7.02
C TRP A 116 2.61 -0.93 5.92
N SER A 117 3.01 -1.12 4.66
CA SER A 117 2.06 -1.50 3.59
C SER A 117 1.45 -2.87 3.85
N LEU A 118 2.26 -3.84 4.30
CA LEU A 118 1.76 -5.16 4.71
C LEU A 118 0.84 -5.07 5.94
N TYR A 119 1.22 -4.23 6.91
CA TYR A 119 0.45 -4.00 8.13
C TYR A 119 -0.97 -3.52 7.81
N VAL A 120 -1.09 -2.48 6.97
CA VAL A 120 -2.36 -1.93 6.49
C VAL A 120 -3.15 -3.01 5.74
N ALA A 121 -2.53 -3.67 4.77
CA ALA A 121 -3.20 -4.70 3.96
C ALA A 121 -3.77 -5.85 4.81
N ASP A 122 -3.01 -6.37 5.78
CA ASP A 122 -3.43 -7.44 6.68
C ASP A 122 -4.70 -7.09 7.45
N ARG A 123 -4.80 -5.85 7.96
CA ARG A 123 -5.95 -5.38 8.74
C ARG A 123 -7.20 -5.15 7.91
N PHE A 124 -7.08 -4.45 6.78
CA PHE A 124 -8.23 -4.21 5.91
C PHE A 124 -8.75 -5.51 5.31
N HIS A 125 -7.86 -6.39 4.87
CA HIS A 125 -8.25 -7.69 4.32
C HIS A 125 -8.92 -8.59 5.37
N SER A 126 -8.38 -8.61 6.60
CA SER A 126 -8.97 -9.33 7.73
C SER A 126 -10.36 -8.80 8.08
N ALA A 127 -10.54 -7.47 8.09
CA ALA A 127 -11.84 -6.84 8.31
C ALA A 127 -12.86 -7.19 7.22
N SER A 128 -12.47 -7.12 5.94
CA SER A 128 -13.36 -7.40 4.81
C SER A 128 -13.83 -8.85 4.75
N LEU A 129 -12.99 -9.81 5.16
CA LEU A 129 -13.28 -11.24 5.04
C LEU A 129 -13.64 -11.93 6.36
N GLY A 130 -13.64 -11.20 7.48
CA GLY A 130 -13.82 -11.76 8.81
C GLY A 130 -12.72 -12.74 9.22
N ARG A 131 -11.50 -12.56 8.71
CA ARG A 131 -10.34 -13.41 9.03
C ARG A 131 -9.52 -12.83 10.19
N PRO A 132 -8.73 -13.65 10.90
CA PRO A 132 -7.79 -13.14 11.89
C PRO A 132 -6.65 -12.36 11.23
N ILE A 133 -6.25 -11.26 11.87
CA ILE A 133 -5.02 -10.55 11.50
C ILE A 133 -3.80 -11.43 11.78
N SER A 134 -2.78 -11.28 10.95
CA SER A 134 -1.55 -12.08 11.01
C SER A 134 -0.42 -11.34 11.74
N ILE A 135 -0.36 -10.01 11.62
CA ILE A 135 0.65 -9.18 12.26
C ILE A 135 0.16 -8.74 13.65
N ARG A 136 0.90 -9.16 14.67
CA ARG A 136 0.72 -8.73 16.05
C ARG A 136 1.50 -7.46 16.30
N ASP A 137 0.88 -6.52 16.99
CA ASP A 137 1.51 -5.24 17.33
C ASP A 137 2.72 -5.46 18.23
N GLU A 138 2.70 -6.50 19.07
CA GLU A 138 3.79 -6.84 20.00
C GLU A 138 5.04 -7.41 19.31
N ASP A 139 4.92 -7.88 18.06
CA ASP A 139 6.01 -8.57 17.34
C ASP A 139 6.78 -7.64 16.37
N ASN A 140 6.55 -6.32 16.44
CA ASN A 140 7.23 -5.35 15.59
C ASN A 140 7.50 -4.02 16.32
N ASP A 141 8.67 -3.43 16.05
CA ASP A 141 9.16 -2.18 16.68
C ASP A 141 9.53 -1.11 15.64
N VAL A 142 8.98 -1.23 14.42
CA VAL A 142 9.29 -0.35 13.29
C VAL A 142 8.67 1.03 13.49
N GLY A 143 9.47 2.10 13.45
CA GLY A 143 8.96 3.47 13.42
C GLY A 143 8.18 3.81 12.14
N TYR A 144 7.38 4.88 12.15
CA TYR A 144 6.71 5.35 10.94
C TYR A 144 7.74 5.79 9.87
N PRO A 145 7.41 5.66 8.58
CA PRO A 145 8.23 6.23 7.52
C PRO A 145 8.18 7.76 7.54
N ASP A 146 9.15 8.39 6.90
CA ASP A 146 9.17 9.84 6.75
C ASP A 146 8.00 10.31 5.89
N ALA A 147 7.33 11.38 6.33
CA ALA A 147 6.20 11.96 5.60
C ALA A 147 6.65 12.60 4.27
N VAL A 148 7.89 13.08 4.21
CA VAL A 148 8.47 13.77 3.06
C VAL A 148 9.31 12.80 2.26
N ALA A 149 9.11 12.80 0.95
CA ALA A 149 9.96 12.09 0.00
C ALA A 149 10.22 12.98 -1.20
N THR A 150 11.33 12.74 -1.89
CA THR A 150 11.63 13.47 -3.13
C THR A 150 10.88 12.84 -4.30
N TRP A 151 10.51 13.63 -5.30
CA TRP A 151 9.91 13.08 -6.52
C TRP A 151 10.83 12.06 -7.21
N LYS A 152 12.15 12.25 -7.12
CA LYS A 152 13.16 11.29 -7.59
C LYS A 152 13.12 9.95 -6.85
N GLU A 153 12.69 9.93 -5.60
CA GLU A 153 12.54 8.70 -4.81
C GLU A 153 11.26 7.95 -5.18
N VAL A 154 10.20 8.68 -5.53
CA VAL A 154 8.86 8.13 -5.76
C VAL A 154 8.60 7.82 -7.23
N LEU A 155 9.21 8.59 -8.14
CA LEU A 155 9.14 8.44 -9.59
C LEU A 155 10.45 7.83 -10.10
N ASP A 156 10.36 7.03 -11.17
CA ASP A 156 11.54 6.49 -11.89
C ASP A 156 12.24 7.60 -12.70
N GLU A 157 12.67 8.69 -12.05
CA GLU A 157 13.46 9.74 -12.69
C GLU A 157 14.90 9.23 -12.94
N PRO A 158 15.46 9.39 -14.15
CA PRO A 158 16.84 9.01 -14.43
C PRO A 158 17.80 9.83 -13.56
N ASP A 159 18.88 9.20 -13.09
CA ASP A 159 19.92 9.90 -12.35
C ASP A 159 20.56 10.99 -13.22
N ASP A 160 20.70 12.20 -12.68
CA ASP A 160 21.33 13.35 -13.37
C ASP A 160 22.72 12.99 -13.93
N ASN A 161 23.43 12.07 -13.27
CA ASN A 161 24.76 11.60 -13.66
C ASN A 161 24.73 10.57 -14.81
N GLN A 162 23.63 9.85 -15.03
CA GLN A 162 23.48 8.87 -16.11
C GLN A 162 22.86 9.49 -17.37
N ALA A 163 21.98 10.48 -17.22
CA ALA A 163 21.38 11.21 -18.34
C ALA A 163 22.40 11.94 -19.23
N THR A 164 23.57 12.30 -18.68
CA THR A 164 24.66 12.95 -19.43
C THR A 164 25.56 12.02 -20.22
N LEU A 165 25.54 10.70 -19.96
CA LEU A 165 26.53 9.75 -20.49
C LEU A 165 26.03 8.94 -21.70
N ASP A 166 24.72 8.76 -21.86
CA ASP A 166 24.16 8.03 -23.01
C ASP A 166 22.78 8.62 -23.42
N PRO A 167 22.65 9.17 -24.66
CA PRO A 167 21.40 9.69 -25.21
C PRO A 167 20.26 8.67 -25.28
N SER A 168 20.54 7.37 -25.13
CA SER A 168 19.54 6.30 -25.09
C SER A 168 19.00 5.99 -23.69
N THR A 169 19.50 6.67 -22.64
CA THR A 169 18.99 6.56 -21.26
C THR A 169 17.70 7.37 -21.10
N GLU A 170 16.70 7.05 -21.90
CA GLU A 170 15.36 7.62 -21.72
C GLU A 170 14.74 7.09 -20.44
N ALA A 171 13.91 7.90 -19.78
CA ALA A 171 13.15 7.46 -18.61
C ALA A 171 12.37 6.19 -18.96
N ARG A 172 12.52 5.12 -18.17
CA ARG A 172 11.90 3.80 -18.45
C ARG A 172 10.39 3.91 -18.70
N PHE A 173 9.73 4.88 -18.05
CA PHE A 173 8.32 5.19 -18.26
C PHE A 173 8.11 6.71 -18.40
N PRO A 174 8.01 7.25 -19.62
CA PRO A 174 7.80 8.68 -19.85
C PRO A 174 6.54 9.25 -19.16
N SER A 175 5.49 8.44 -19.02
CA SER A 175 4.25 8.81 -18.30
C SER A 175 4.46 8.98 -16.80
N ALA A 176 5.45 8.32 -16.20
CA ALA A 176 5.81 8.47 -14.79
C ALA A 176 6.63 9.75 -14.53
N MET A 177 7.04 10.48 -15.57
CA MET A 177 7.75 11.76 -15.46
C MET A 177 6.80 12.97 -15.41
N CYS A 178 5.49 12.76 -15.56
CA CYS A 178 4.52 13.86 -15.57
C CYS A 178 4.30 14.35 -14.13
N ARG A 179 4.96 15.45 -13.77
CA ARG A 179 4.75 16.10 -12.49
C ARG A 179 3.36 16.74 -12.47
N PRO A 180 2.52 16.48 -11.45
CA PRO A 180 1.33 17.30 -11.22
C PRO A 180 1.77 18.76 -11.16
N LYS A 181 1.04 19.65 -11.85
CA LYS A 181 1.30 21.10 -11.75
C LYS A 181 1.25 21.45 -10.26
N GLN A 182 2.37 21.91 -9.70
CA GLN A 182 2.43 22.27 -8.29
C GLN A 182 1.37 23.32 -8.00
N GLN A 183 0.26 22.90 -7.39
CA GLN A 183 -0.71 23.82 -6.84
C GLN A 183 0.01 24.51 -5.68
N GLN A 184 0.28 25.81 -5.84
CA GLN A 184 0.91 26.65 -4.83
C GLN A 184 -0.05 26.80 -3.64
N SER A 185 -0.23 25.75 -2.85
CA SER A 185 -0.85 25.86 -1.53
C SER A 185 0.27 26.09 -0.50
N ASN A 186 0.07 27.06 0.39
CA ASN A 186 1.02 27.45 1.43
C ASN A 186 1.32 26.35 2.48
N ALA A 187 0.77 25.14 2.32
CA ALA A 187 1.01 23.99 3.18
C ALA A 187 1.38 22.78 2.31
N LYS A 188 2.67 22.48 2.19
CA LYS A 188 3.14 21.27 1.48
C LYS A 188 2.78 20.04 2.31
N VAL A 189 1.79 19.28 1.87
CA VAL A 189 1.52 17.93 2.39
C VAL A 189 2.66 17.01 1.95
N GLY A 190 3.26 16.30 2.90
CA GLY A 190 4.28 15.28 2.57
C GLY A 190 3.66 14.14 1.75
N ILE A 191 4.40 13.59 0.78
CA ILE A 191 3.91 12.54 -0.14
C ILE A 191 3.34 11.34 0.63
N TYR A 192 3.98 10.95 1.73
CA TYR A 192 3.55 9.82 2.56
C TYR A 192 2.71 10.22 3.77
N GLN A 193 2.33 11.49 3.92
CA GLN A 193 1.53 11.93 5.06
C GLN A 193 0.20 11.16 5.16
N LEU A 194 -0.51 11.01 4.04
CA LEU A 194 -1.78 10.27 4.01
C LEU A 194 -1.57 8.78 4.33
N PHE A 195 -0.44 8.21 3.88
CA PHE A 195 -0.08 6.83 4.20
C PHE A 195 0.18 6.65 5.70
N ILE A 196 0.85 7.60 6.35
CA ILE A 196 1.05 7.59 7.81
C ILE A 196 -0.28 7.67 8.56
N GLU A 197 -1.20 8.52 8.12
CA GLU A 197 -2.53 8.59 8.74
C GLU A 197 -3.33 7.29 8.53
N LEU A 198 -3.18 6.63 7.37
CA LEU A 198 -3.77 5.32 7.10
C LEU A 198 -3.18 4.22 7.98
N ILE A 199 -1.86 4.26 8.26
CA ILE A 199 -1.22 3.35 9.20
C ILE A 199 -1.85 3.50 10.59
N LYS A 200 -1.92 4.73 11.12
CA LYS A 200 -2.51 5.00 12.44
C LYS A 200 -3.96 4.52 12.55
N LEU A 201 -4.76 4.77 11.51
CA LEU A 201 -6.12 4.25 11.43
C LEU A 201 -6.15 2.71 11.44
N SER A 202 -5.20 2.08 10.75
CA SER A 202 -5.07 0.62 10.71
C SER A 202 -4.72 0.06 12.09
N GLU A 203 -3.89 0.73 12.89
CA GLU A 203 -3.62 0.32 14.27
C GLU A 203 -4.91 0.29 15.11
N ILE A 204 -5.76 1.32 14.99
CA ILE A 204 -7.07 1.36 15.64
C ILE A 204 -7.97 0.23 15.11
N LEU A 205 -7.99 -0.01 13.80
CA LEU A 205 -8.72 -1.14 13.20
C LEU A 205 -8.24 -2.49 13.75
N GLY A 206 -6.94 -2.67 13.94
CA GLY A 206 -6.37 -3.87 14.57
C GLY A 206 -6.95 -4.11 15.97
N ARG A 207 -6.99 -3.05 16.80
CA ARG A 207 -7.58 -3.11 18.15
C ARG A 207 -9.07 -3.40 18.12
N ILE A 208 -9.83 -2.84 17.18
CA ILE A 208 -11.25 -3.16 16.96
C ILE A 208 -11.40 -4.66 16.65
N LEU A 209 -10.65 -5.16 15.67
CA LEU A 209 -10.74 -6.55 15.22
C LEU A 209 -10.43 -7.53 16.36
N GLN A 210 -9.36 -7.28 17.11
CA GLN A 210 -8.94 -8.13 18.22
C GLN A 210 -9.89 -8.04 19.41
N GLY A 211 -10.28 -6.82 19.78
CA GLY A 211 -10.98 -6.49 21.01
C GLY A 211 -12.49 -6.63 20.96
N LEU A 212 -13.10 -6.63 19.78
CA LEU A 212 -14.56 -6.75 19.61
C LEU A 212 -14.98 -7.92 18.73
N TYR A 213 -14.17 -8.28 17.72
CA TYR A 213 -14.60 -9.22 16.68
C TYR A 213 -14.06 -10.65 16.83
N THR A 214 -13.04 -10.88 17.66
CA THR A 214 -12.55 -12.24 17.91
C THR A 214 -13.60 -13.07 18.67
N PRO A 215 -13.62 -14.41 18.51
CA PRO A 215 -14.56 -15.26 19.25
C PRO A 215 -14.47 -15.08 20.77
N LYS A 216 -13.24 -14.88 21.28
CA LYS A 216 -13.00 -14.64 22.70
C LYS A 216 -13.51 -13.26 23.13
N ALA A 217 -13.23 -12.22 22.35
CA ALA A 217 -13.74 -10.88 22.61
C ALA A 217 -15.28 -10.83 22.63
N LYS A 218 -15.93 -11.47 21.66
CA LYS A 218 -17.40 -11.55 21.62
C LYS A 218 -17.97 -12.22 22.86
N LYS A 219 -17.36 -13.32 23.31
CA LYS A 219 -17.78 -14.00 24.54
C LYS A 219 -17.63 -13.09 25.77
N VAL A 220 -16.49 -12.43 25.91
CA VAL A 220 -16.25 -11.49 27.02
C VAL A 220 -17.23 -10.31 26.97
N GLY A 221 -17.49 -9.74 25.78
CA GLY A 221 -18.44 -8.66 25.60
C GLY A 221 -19.88 -9.04 25.95
N LEU A 222 -20.28 -10.30 25.71
CA LEU A 222 -21.59 -10.81 26.13
C LEU A 222 -21.70 -11.01 27.64
N GLU A 223 -20.60 -11.41 28.30
CA GLU A 223 -20.58 -11.70 29.75
C GLU A 223 -20.38 -10.45 30.61
N GLN A 224 -19.54 -9.51 30.16
CA GLN A 224 -19.02 -8.39 30.96
C GLN A 224 -19.33 -7.01 30.35
N GLY A 225 -19.94 -6.97 29.17
CA GLY A 225 -20.10 -5.74 28.39
C GLY A 225 -18.83 -5.35 27.64
N SER A 226 -18.98 -4.48 26.64
CA SER A 226 -17.88 -3.96 25.82
C SER A 226 -17.69 -2.45 25.94
N ASP A 227 -18.35 -1.81 26.91
CA ASP A 227 -18.41 -0.34 27.01
C ASP A 227 -17.02 0.28 27.17
N ALA A 228 -16.18 -0.28 28.05
CA ALA A 228 -14.85 0.24 28.31
C ALA A 228 -13.96 0.27 27.04
N ILE A 229 -13.95 -0.82 26.28
CA ILE A 229 -13.17 -0.90 25.04
C ILE A 229 -13.79 -0.03 23.94
N VAL A 230 -15.12 0.04 23.85
CA VAL A 230 -15.80 0.92 22.87
C VAL A 230 -15.49 2.39 23.16
N THR A 231 -15.57 2.83 24.41
CA THR A 231 -15.21 4.20 24.80
C THR A 231 -13.75 4.51 24.51
N GLN A 232 -12.83 3.58 24.78
CA GLN A 232 -11.42 3.75 24.45
C GLN A 232 -11.20 3.89 22.93
N LEU A 233 -11.85 3.05 22.13
CA LEU A 233 -11.74 3.08 20.66
C LEU A 233 -12.37 4.34 20.06
N ASP A 234 -13.50 4.78 20.58
CA ASP A 234 -14.16 6.03 20.18
C ASP A 234 -13.26 7.25 20.45
N HIS A 235 -12.61 7.27 21.62
CA HIS A 235 -11.63 8.30 21.94
C HIS A 235 -10.44 8.29 20.97
N GLN A 236 -9.84 7.12 20.70
CA GLN A 236 -8.71 7.01 19.76
C GLN A 236 -9.08 7.44 18.34
N LEU A 237 -10.27 7.05 17.85
CA LEU A 237 -10.76 7.49 16.54
C LEU A 237 -10.98 9.00 16.49
N THR A 238 -11.49 9.57 17.57
CA THR A 238 -11.71 11.00 17.72
C THR A 238 -10.39 11.76 17.72
N GLU A 239 -9.41 11.32 18.52
CA GLU A 239 -8.07 11.90 18.55
C GLU A 239 -7.38 11.82 17.19
N TRP A 240 -7.44 10.66 16.53
CA TRP A 240 -6.92 10.49 15.17
C TRP A 240 -7.59 11.45 14.17
N ARG A 241 -8.92 11.54 14.19
CA ARG A 241 -9.69 12.41 13.30
C ARG A 241 -9.31 13.88 13.47
N PHE A 242 -9.16 14.36 14.71
CA PHE A 242 -8.80 15.75 15.00
C PHE A 242 -7.30 16.02 14.89
N GLY A 243 -6.47 14.98 14.96
CA GLY A 243 -5.02 15.03 14.78
C GLY A 243 -4.55 15.12 13.34
N PHE A 244 -5.46 15.10 12.35
CA PHE A 244 -5.10 15.28 10.95
C PHE A 244 -4.35 16.60 10.73
N PRO A 245 -3.20 16.60 10.04
CA PRO A 245 -2.51 17.84 9.68
C PRO A 245 -3.46 18.81 8.97
N GLU A 246 -3.45 20.09 9.35
CA GLU A 246 -4.30 21.12 8.72
C GLU A 246 -4.16 21.14 7.19
N ALA A 247 -2.95 20.81 6.70
CA ALA A 247 -2.65 20.72 5.28
C ALA A 247 -3.51 19.68 4.56
N LEU A 248 -3.83 18.55 5.19
CA LEU A 248 -4.73 17.53 4.67
C LEU A 248 -6.21 17.92 4.84
N GLN A 249 -6.57 18.59 5.94
CA GLN A 249 -7.95 19.06 6.16
C GLN A 249 -8.36 20.13 5.15
N LYS A 250 -7.41 20.96 4.71
CA LYS A 250 -7.59 22.07 3.77
C LYS A 250 -7.21 21.68 2.33
N ALA A 251 -6.72 20.46 2.11
CA ALA A 251 -6.41 19.99 0.76
C ALA A 251 -7.72 19.76 0.00
N ASP A 252 -8.01 20.67 -0.93
CA ASP A 252 -9.03 20.47 -1.94
C ASP A 252 -8.44 19.53 -2.98
N PHE A 253 -8.55 18.22 -2.74
CA PHE A 253 -8.21 17.23 -3.73
C PHE A 253 -9.32 17.27 -4.79
N GLU A 254 -9.09 17.99 -5.89
CA GLU A 254 -9.88 17.74 -7.10
C GLU A 254 -9.75 16.24 -7.39
N ASP A 255 -10.89 15.54 -7.41
CA ASP A 255 -10.96 14.09 -7.64
C ASP A 255 -10.03 13.70 -8.81
N PHE A 256 -9.21 12.65 -8.58
CA PHE A 256 -8.32 12.08 -9.58
C PHE A 256 -9.05 11.64 -10.87
#